data_AF-A0A9R0QDF9-F1
#
_entry.id   AF-A0A9R0QDF9-F1
#
_cell.length_a   1.000
_cell.length_b   1.000
_cell.length_c   1.000
_cell.angle_alpha   90.00
_cell.angle_beta   90.00
_cell.angle_gamma   90.00
#
_symmetry.space_group_name_H-M   'P 1'
#
loop_
_entity.id
_entity.type
_entity.pdbx_description
1 polymer ?
#
loop_
_entity_poly.entity_id
_entity_poly.type
_entity_poly.pdbx_seq_one_letter_code
_entity_poly.pdbx_strand_id
1 'polypeptide(L)'
;MLQGFARLSAVYGGTYMLSKPECKVEFDMEGKACGVTSEGETAKCKKVVCDPSYLTNKVRKIGKVARAIAIMSHPIPNTNESHSVQIILPQKQLGRNSDMYVFCCSYTHNVAPKGKFIAFVSAEAESDNIQSELKPGIDLLGPVDELFFDMYDRYEPVNEPYLDNCFISTSYDATTHFETTVTDVLNMYTMITGKYLRLKIYDV
;
A
#
# COMPACT_ATOMS: atom_id res chain seq x y z
N MET A 1 7.83 3.92 8.15
CA MET A 1 6.57 4.61 8.46
C MET A 1 5.70 3.83 9.44
N LEU A 2 5.26 2.60 9.11
CA LEU A 2 4.38 1.77 9.97
C LEU A 2 4.87 1.66 11.43
N GLN A 3 6.14 1.34 11.65
CA GLN A 3 6.72 1.23 12.99
C GLN A 3 6.60 2.52 13.83
N GLY A 4 6.66 3.70 13.18
CA GLY A 4 6.50 4.99 13.85
C GLY A 4 5.06 5.20 14.34
N PHE A 5 4.07 4.90 13.51
CA PHE A 5 2.65 4.94 13.92
C PHE A 5 2.33 3.87 14.96
N ALA A 6 2.93 2.69 14.86
CA ALA A 6 2.77 1.64 15.85
C ALA A 6 3.28 2.09 17.23
N ARG A 7 4.48 2.69 17.28
CA ARG A 7 5.02 3.29 18.50
C ARG A 7 4.13 4.40 19.03
N LEU A 8 3.67 5.31 18.17
CA LEU A 8 2.77 6.40 18.58
C LEU A 8 1.51 5.84 19.25
N SER A 9 0.85 4.88 18.60
CA SER A 9 -0.32 4.20 19.16
C SER A 9 0.00 3.50 20.49
N ALA A 10 1.17 2.87 20.62
CA ALA A 10 1.58 2.23 21.87
C ALA A 10 1.80 3.22 23.02
N VAL A 11 2.33 4.42 22.73
CA VAL A 11 2.45 5.51 23.71
C VAL A 11 1.07 5.91 24.29
N TYR A 12 0.01 5.80 23.49
CA TYR A 12 -1.37 6.06 23.92
C TYR A 12 -2.11 4.79 24.38
N GLY A 13 -1.40 3.71 24.73
CA GLY A 13 -1.97 2.49 25.30
C GLY A 13 -2.37 1.41 24.30
N GLY A 14 -2.05 1.58 23.02
CA GLY A 14 -2.22 0.55 22.00
C GLY A 14 -1.27 -0.65 22.22
N THR A 15 -1.73 -1.85 21.88
CA THR A 15 -0.91 -3.07 21.88
C THR A 15 -0.85 -3.65 20.48
N TYR A 16 0.35 -3.99 20.00
CA TYR A 16 0.56 -4.58 18.69
C TYR A 16 0.91 -6.06 18.86
N MET A 17 0.15 -6.92 18.19
CA MET A 17 0.38 -8.37 18.17
C MET A 17 0.77 -8.75 16.74
N LEU A 18 2.00 -9.26 16.58
CA LEU A 18 2.49 -9.82 15.32
C LEU A 18 2.49 -11.35 15.42
N SER A 19 2.53 -12.03 14.27
CA SER A 19 2.49 -13.50 14.19
C SER A 19 1.27 -14.11 14.90
N LYS A 20 0.12 -13.43 14.85
CA LYS A 20 -1.15 -13.90 15.40
C LYS A 20 -2.02 -14.39 14.22
N PRO A 21 -2.07 -15.71 13.97
CA PRO A 21 -2.69 -16.26 12.76
C PRO A 21 -4.22 -16.34 12.89
N GLU A 22 -4.90 -16.67 11.78
CA GLU A 22 -6.34 -17.01 11.77
C GLU A 22 -7.27 -15.97 12.41
N CYS A 23 -6.92 -14.69 12.30
CA CYS A 23 -7.75 -13.58 12.77
C CYS A 23 -9.09 -13.57 12.01
N LYS A 24 -10.17 -13.86 12.72
CA LYS A 24 -11.53 -13.88 12.21
C LYS A 24 -12.37 -12.81 12.88
N VAL A 25 -13.04 -11.97 12.07
CA VAL A 25 -14.01 -11.01 12.58
C VAL A 25 -15.28 -11.75 12.99
N GLU A 26 -15.75 -11.51 14.22
CA GLU A 26 -17.00 -12.05 14.74
C GLU A 26 -18.12 -11.02 14.59
N PHE A 27 -19.32 -11.50 14.25
CA PHE A 27 -20.51 -10.70 14.02
C PHE A 27 -21.63 -11.11 14.96
N ASP A 28 -22.43 -10.14 15.42
CA ASP A 28 -23.63 -10.41 16.20
C ASP A 28 -24.83 -10.85 15.33
N MET A 29 -25.98 -11.07 15.97
CA MET A 29 -27.22 -11.47 15.28
C MET A 29 -27.75 -10.40 14.30
N GLU A 30 -27.34 -9.14 14.44
CA GLU A 30 -27.69 -8.04 13.53
C GLU A 30 -26.67 -7.89 12.38
N GLY A 31 -25.61 -8.69 12.37
CA GLY A 31 -24.54 -8.63 11.38
C GLY A 31 -23.50 -7.53 11.63
N LYS A 32 -23.41 -6.99 12.85
CA LYS A 32 -22.42 -5.99 13.25
C LYS A 32 -21.18 -6.65 13.85
N ALA A 33 -20.01 -6.14 13.51
CA ALA A 33 -18.75 -6.58 14.10
C ALA A 33 -18.76 -6.38 15.62
N CYS A 34 -18.48 -7.45 16.37
CA CYS A 34 -18.51 -7.46 17.84
C CYS A 34 -17.22 -7.98 18.49
N GLY A 35 -16.27 -8.47 17.69
CA GLY A 35 -14.97 -8.90 18.16
C GLY A 35 -14.09 -9.47 17.06
N VAL A 36 -12.88 -9.86 17.43
CA VAL A 36 -11.95 -10.62 16.58
C VAL A 36 -11.47 -11.82 17.37
N THR A 37 -11.60 -13.01 16.78
CA THR A 37 -11.10 -14.28 17.35
C THR A 37 -9.79 -14.67 16.67
N SER A 38 -8.84 -15.15 17.44
CA SER A 38 -7.62 -15.80 16.93
C SER A 38 -7.11 -16.79 17.97
N GLU A 39 -6.75 -17.99 17.54
CA GLU A 39 -6.25 -19.08 18.41
C GLU A 39 -7.20 -19.40 19.58
N GLY A 40 -8.51 -19.33 19.34
CA GLY A 40 -9.54 -19.61 20.34
C GLY A 40 -9.82 -18.49 21.35
N GLU A 41 -9.08 -17.39 21.30
CA GLU A 41 -9.30 -16.21 22.14
C GLU A 41 -10.02 -15.10 21.35
N THR A 42 -11.00 -14.44 21.98
CA THR A 42 -11.77 -13.35 21.35
C THR A 42 -11.54 -12.03 22.07
N ALA A 43 -11.03 -11.05 21.34
CA ALA A 43 -11.00 -9.64 21.75
C ALA A 43 -12.30 -8.96 21.30
N LYS A 44 -13.10 -8.46 22.25
CA LYS A 44 -14.35 -7.75 21.95
C LYS A 44 -14.10 -6.31 21.50
N CYS A 45 -14.83 -5.86 20.50
CA CYS A 45 -14.77 -4.49 20.00
C CYS A 45 -16.12 -4.04 19.45
N LYS A 46 -16.28 -2.74 19.20
CA LYS A 46 -17.48 -2.16 18.58
C LYS A 46 -17.32 -1.89 17.08
N LYS A 47 -16.08 -1.84 16.61
CA LYS A 47 -15.67 -1.48 15.26
C LYS A 47 -14.41 -2.24 14.92
N VAL A 48 -14.28 -2.65 13.66
CA VAL A 48 -13.07 -3.29 13.13
C VAL A 48 -12.55 -2.44 11.98
N VAL A 49 -11.24 -2.19 11.98
CA VAL A 49 -10.51 -1.61 10.85
C VAL A 49 -9.56 -2.68 10.32
N CYS A 50 -9.60 -2.95 9.03
CA CYS A 50 -8.72 -3.96 8.43
C CYS A 50 -8.42 -3.64 6.96
N ASP A 51 -7.43 -4.33 6.39
CA ASP A 51 -7.24 -4.35 4.95
C ASP A 51 -8.16 -5.40 4.27
N PRO A 52 -8.27 -5.42 2.93
CA PRO A 52 -9.16 -6.34 2.20
C PRO A 52 -8.98 -7.83 2.49
N SER A 53 -7.78 -8.26 2.91
CA SER A 53 -7.48 -9.69 3.11
C SER A 53 -8.24 -10.33 4.27
N TYR A 54 -8.67 -9.54 5.26
CA TYR A 54 -9.41 -10.05 6.43
C TYR A 54 -10.91 -10.24 6.18
N LEU A 55 -11.46 -9.57 5.17
CA LEU A 55 -12.89 -9.56 4.87
C LEU A 55 -13.13 -9.66 3.36
N THR A 56 -12.64 -10.74 2.75
CA THR A 56 -12.66 -10.97 1.30
C THR A 56 -14.06 -11.01 0.70
N ASN A 57 -15.09 -11.33 1.50
CA ASN A 57 -16.50 -11.31 1.09
C ASN A 57 -17.17 -9.93 1.14
N LYS A 58 -16.46 -8.89 1.62
CA LYS A 58 -16.94 -7.50 1.74
C LYS A 58 -16.18 -6.52 0.84
N VAL A 59 -15.37 -7.05 -0.07
CA VAL A 59 -14.59 -6.27 -1.02
C VAL A 59 -14.83 -6.76 -2.44
N ARG A 60 -14.57 -5.90 -3.43
CA ARG A 60 -14.51 -6.29 -4.84
C ARG A 60 -13.15 -5.98 -5.44
N LYS A 61 -12.72 -6.82 -6.37
CA LYS A 61 -11.53 -6.57 -7.17
C LYS A 61 -11.79 -5.45 -8.17
N ILE A 62 -10.89 -4.47 -8.24
CA ILE A 62 -10.99 -3.30 -9.13
C ILE A 62 -9.89 -3.24 -10.18
N GLY A 63 -8.89 -4.11 -10.10
CA GLY A 63 -7.79 -4.15 -11.05
C GLY A 63 -6.62 -4.94 -10.50
N LYS A 64 -5.46 -4.73 -11.11
CA LYS A 64 -4.17 -5.25 -10.65
C LYS A 64 -3.11 -4.17 -10.77
N VAL A 65 -2.03 -4.29 -10.01
CA VAL A 65 -0.82 -3.49 -10.20
C VAL A 65 0.31 -4.41 -10.53
N ALA A 66 1.01 -4.06 -11.61
CA ALA A 66 2.24 -4.69 -12.04
C ALA A 66 3.43 -3.93 -11.44
N ARG A 67 4.43 -4.65 -10.92
CA ARG A 67 5.69 -4.08 -10.43
C ARG A 67 6.89 -4.87 -10.93
N ALA A 68 7.93 -4.15 -11.33
CA ALA A 68 9.27 -4.67 -11.50
C ALA A 68 10.18 -4.03 -10.46
N ILE A 69 10.94 -4.84 -9.73
CA ILE A 69 11.89 -4.42 -8.71
C ILE A 69 13.28 -4.75 -9.24
N ALA A 70 14.08 -3.73 -9.51
CA ALA A 70 15.42 -3.85 -10.06
C ALA A 70 16.49 -3.53 -9.02
N ILE A 71 17.50 -4.38 -8.92
CA ILE A 71 18.75 -4.09 -8.20
C ILE A 71 19.79 -3.65 -9.23
N MET A 72 20.48 -2.55 -8.97
CA MET A 72 21.46 -1.97 -9.90
C MET A 72 22.73 -1.53 -9.17
N SER A 73 23.81 -1.38 -9.92
CA SER A 73 25.12 -0.93 -9.43
C SER A 73 25.48 0.51 -9.85
N HIS A 74 24.51 1.29 -10.33
CA HIS A 74 24.70 2.65 -10.83
C HIS A 74 23.40 3.47 -10.69
N PRO A 75 23.46 4.81 -10.71
CA PRO A 75 22.27 5.65 -10.81
C PRO A 75 21.56 5.46 -12.15
N ILE A 76 20.27 5.81 -12.21
CA ILE A 76 19.52 5.77 -13.47
C ILE A 76 20.18 6.73 -14.48
N PRO A 77 20.43 6.32 -15.73
CA PRO A 77 20.95 7.20 -16.77
C PRO A 77 20.14 8.49 -16.91
N ASN A 78 20.82 9.60 -17.23
CA ASN A 78 20.21 10.93 -17.43
C ASN A 78 19.51 11.53 -16.20
N THR A 79 19.82 11.07 -14.98
CA THR A 79 19.29 11.66 -13.74
C THR A 79 20.35 12.42 -12.95
N ASN A 80 21.39 12.95 -13.61
CA ASN A 80 22.49 13.70 -13.00
C ASN A 80 23.13 12.97 -11.81
N GLU A 81 23.40 11.67 -11.99
CA GLU A 81 23.95 10.77 -10.95
C GLU A 81 23.15 10.75 -9.63
N SER A 82 21.85 11.05 -9.67
CA SER A 82 21.03 11.14 -8.46
C SER A 82 20.92 9.82 -7.72
N HIS A 83 21.03 9.89 -6.39
CA HIS A 83 20.88 8.77 -5.47
C HIS A 83 19.42 8.38 -5.18
N SER A 84 18.47 9.22 -5.59
CA SER A 84 17.05 8.91 -5.63
C SER A 84 16.35 9.76 -6.68
N VAL A 85 15.32 9.20 -7.32
CA VAL A 85 14.57 9.90 -8.37
C VAL A 85 13.17 9.32 -8.48
N GLN A 86 12.23 10.19 -8.84
CA GLN A 86 10.90 9.79 -9.31
C GLN A 86 10.77 10.23 -10.77
N ILE A 87 10.37 9.30 -11.63
CA ILE A 87 10.09 9.51 -13.05
C ILE A 87 8.65 9.08 -13.30
N ILE A 88 7.90 9.91 -14.00
CA ILE A 88 6.53 9.61 -14.41
C ILE A 88 6.55 9.50 -15.92
N LEU A 89 6.05 8.38 -16.45
CA LEU A 89 5.82 8.17 -17.87
C LEU A 89 4.31 8.33 -18.12
N PRO A 90 3.86 9.48 -18.65
CA PRO A 90 2.44 9.72 -18.85
C PRO A 90 1.84 8.73 -19.83
N GLN A 91 0.65 8.21 -19.52
CA GLN A 91 -0.05 7.16 -20.27
C GLN A 91 -0.13 7.42 -21.78
N LYS A 92 -0.35 8.68 -22.19
CA LYS A 92 -0.47 9.08 -23.60
C LYS A 92 0.83 8.93 -24.39
N GLN A 93 1.98 9.03 -23.73
CA GLN A 93 3.29 8.81 -24.36
C GLN A 93 3.55 7.31 -24.59
N LEU A 94 2.84 6.45 -23.88
CA LEU A 94 2.98 5.00 -23.93
C LEU A 94 1.81 4.29 -24.64
N GLY A 95 0.78 5.03 -25.06
CA GLY A 95 -0.44 4.44 -25.61
C GLY A 95 -1.23 3.60 -24.58
N ARG A 96 -1.12 3.96 -23.30
CA ARG A 96 -1.75 3.29 -22.16
C ARG A 96 -2.97 4.05 -21.64
N ASN A 97 -3.74 3.39 -20.79
CA ASN A 97 -4.86 3.96 -20.02
C ASN A 97 -4.40 4.45 -18.63
N SER A 98 -3.27 3.95 -18.12
CA SER A 98 -2.68 4.42 -16.87
C SER A 98 -1.24 4.90 -17.06
N ASP A 99 -0.84 5.86 -16.22
CA ASP A 99 0.56 6.28 -16.14
C ASP A 99 1.42 5.13 -15.61
N MET A 100 2.71 5.20 -15.89
CA MET A 100 3.73 4.33 -15.32
C MET A 100 4.68 5.17 -14.47
N TYR A 101 5.09 4.62 -13.34
CA TYR A 101 5.92 5.29 -12.36
C TYR A 101 7.25 4.53 -12.22
N VAL A 102 8.35 5.27 -12.18
CA VAL A 102 9.66 4.75 -11.79
C VAL A 102 10.11 5.49 -10.55
N PHE A 103 10.34 4.76 -9.46
CA PHE A 103 10.95 5.30 -8.25
C PHE A 103 12.26 4.59 -7.98
N CYS A 104 13.33 5.35 -7.77
CA CYS A 104 14.62 4.80 -7.42
C CYS A 104 15.12 5.45 -6.13
N CYS A 105 15.73 4.62 -5.29
CA CYS A 105 16.50 5.01 -4.13
C CYS A 105 17.71 4.11 -4.00
N SER A 106 18.64 4.47 -3.12
CA SER A 106 19.93 3.78 -3.03
C SER A 106 20.38 3.66 -1.58
N TYR A 107 21.60 3.16 -1.41
CA TYR A 107 22.29 3.07 -0.11
C TYR A 107 22.26 4.37 0.72
N THR A 108 22.13 5.54 0.11
CA THR A 108 22.00 6.82 0.85
C THR A 108 20.74 6.89 1.72
N HIS A 109 19.73 6.08 1.41
CA HIS A 109 18.49 5.93 2.17
C HIS A 109 18.52 4.70 3.09
N ASN A 110 19.68 4.02 3.21
CA ASN A 110 19.87 2.80 3.99
C ASN A 110 18.94 1.63 3.60
N VAL A 111 18.52 1.57 2.33
CA VAL A 111 17.69 0.48 1.78
C VAL A 111 18.50 -0.58 1.03
N ALA A 112 19.78 -0.32 0.75
CA ALA A 112 20.65 -1.19 -0.02
C ALA A 112 22.12 -1.07 0.47
N PRO A 113 22.99 -2.07 0.23
CA PRO A 113 24.42 -1.96 0.48
C PRO A 113 25.08 -0.82 -0.31
N LYS A 114 26.21 -0.29 0.19
CA LYS A 114 26.95 0.80 -0.46
C LYS A 114 27.22 0.50 -1.94
N GLY A 115 26.92 1.46 -2.81
CA GLY A 115 27.06 1.33 -4.26
C GLY A 115 25.88 0.66 -4.97
N LYS A 116 24.86 0.18 -4.24
CA LYS A 116 23.65 -0.41 -4.83
C LYS A 116 22.46 0.54 -4.83
N PHE A 117 21.63 0.36 -5.84
CA PHE A 117 20.39 1.08 -6.10
C PHE A 117 19.23 0.07 -6.20
N ILE A 118 18.05 0.50 -5.76
CA ILE A 118 16.80 -0.25 -5.92
C ILE A 118 15.85 0.65 -6.69
N ALA A 119 15.36 0.17 -7.82
CA ALA A 119 14.35 0.85 -8.62
C ALA A 119 13.06 0.02 -8.69
N PHE A 120 11.93 0.71 -8.61
CA PHE A 120 10.59 0.15 -8.77
C PHE A 120 10.00 0.74 -10.04
N VAL A 121 9.54 -0.10 -10.96
CA VAL A 121 8.72 0.29 -12.10
C VAL A 121 7.31 -0.24 -11.84
N SER A 122 6.31 0.63 -11.76
CA SER A 122 4.94 0.25 -11.43
C SER A 122 3.90 0.89 -12.35
N ALA A 123 2.84 0.14 -12.65
CA ALA A 123 1.68 0.63 -13.39
C ALA A 123 0.43 -0.20 -13.04
N GLU A 124 -0.77 0.33 -13.32
CA GLU A 124 -1.97 -0.51 -13.31
C GLU A 124 -1.87 -1.51 -14.45
N ALA A 125 -2.14 -2.79 -14.18
CA ALA A 125 -1.97 -3.81 -15.20
C ALA A 125 -3.10 -3.75 -16.23
N GLU A 126 -2.74 -3.58 -17.49
CA GLU A 126 -3.65 -3.65 -18.65
C GLU A 126 -3.61 -5.03 -19.33
N SER A 127 -2.64 -5.86 -18.94
CA SER A 127 -2.46 -7.23 -19.42
C SER A 127 -1.87 -8.15 -18.33
N ASP A 128 -1.82 -9.46 -18.58
CA ASP A 128 -1.10 -10.40 -17.71
C ASP A 128 0.41 -10.51 -18.06
N ASN A 129 0.88 -9.85 -19.14
CA ASN A 129 2.30 -9.86 -19.53
C ASN A 129 3.04 -8.65 -18.94
N ILE A 130 3.37 -8.77 -17.65
CA ILE A 130 4.08 -7.76 -16.85
C ILE A 130 5.37 -7.30 -17.52
N GLN A 131 6.14 -8.23 -18.09
CA GLN A 131 7.46 -7.94 -18.65
C GLN A 131 7.37 -7.00 -19.85
N SER A 132 6.46 -7.28 -20.78
CA SER A 132 6.25 -6.38 -21.92
C SER A 132 5.66 -5.05 -21.50
N GLU A 133 4.78 -5.07 -20.50
CA GLU A 133 4.03 -3.90 -20.07
C GLU A 133 4.93 -2.88 -19.37
N LEU A 134 5.83 -3.34 -18.51
CA LEU A 134 6.76 -2.49 -17.76
C LEU A 134 8.05 -2.18 -18.53
N LYS A 135 8.25 -2.78 -19.71
CA LYS A 135 9.46 -2.60 -20.52
C LYS A 135 9.84 -1.13 -20.73
N PRO A 136 8.92 -0.20 -21.06
CA PRO A 136 9.29 1.21 -21.23
C PRO A 136 9.97 1.84 -20.02
N GLY A 137 9.54 1.50 -18.81
CA GLY A 137 10.17 1.99 -17.57
C GLY A 137 11.46 1.24 -17.23
N ILE A 138 11.53 -0.07 -17.52
CA ILE A 138 12.73 -0.89 -17.33
C ILE A 138 13.86 -0.43 -18.25
N ASP A 139 13.55 -0.07 -19.50
CA ASP A 139 14.55 0.41 -20.47
C ASP A 139 15.24 1.71 -20.03
N LEU A 140 14.59 2.51 -19.15
CA LEU A 140 15.21 3.70 -18.57
C LEU A 140 16.30 3.37 -17.55
N LEU A 141 16.29 2.17 -16.96
CA LEU A 141 17.12 1.82 -15.81
C LEU A 141 18.59 1.63 -16.18
N GLY A 142 18.91 1.30 -17.44
CA GLY A 142 20.24 0.84 -17.86
C GLY A 142 20.51 -0.62 -17.45
N PRO A 143 21.78 -1.03 -17.32
CA PRO A 143 22.12 -2.38 -16.84
C PRO A 143 21.51 -2.72 -15.47
N VAL A 144 20.79 -3.84 -15.40
CA VAL A 144 20.18 -4.34 -14.16
C VAL A 144 20.94 -5.58 -13.69
N ASP A 145 21.29 -5.63 -12.40
CA ASP A 145 21.96 -6.79 -11.80
C ASP A 145 20.97 -7.93 -11.62
N GLU A 146 19.79 -7.63 -11.05
CA GLU A 146 18.72 -8.58 -10.78
C GLU A 146 17.35 -7.89 -10.93
N LEU A 147 16.37 -8.63 -11.46
CA LEU A 147 15.03 -8.12 -11.75
C LEU A 147 13.95 -9.07 -11.24
N PHE A 148 13.08 -8.57 -10.37
CA PHE A 148 11.96 -9.32 -9.81
C PHE A 148 10.65 -8.74 -10.31
N PHE A 149 9.72 -9.59 -10.69
CA PHE A 149 8.38 -9.16 -11.10
C PHE A 149 7.36 -9.61 -10.07
N ASP A 150 6.43 -8.71 -9.77
CA ASP A 150 5.30 -8.96 -8.88
C ASP A 150 4.03 -8.35 -9.47
N MET A 151 2.90 -9.00 -9.23
CA MET A 151 1.60 -8.46 -9.59
C MET A 151 0.60 -8.86 -8.51
N TYR A 152 -0.14 -7.87 -8.02
CA TYR A 152 -1.16 -8.08 -7.00
C TYR A 152 -2.48 -7.46 -7.42
N ASP A 153 -3.55 -8.09 -6.94
CA ASP A 153 -4.91 -7.63 -7.15
C ASP A 153 -5.21 -6.42 -6.25
N ARG A 154 -5.93 -5.43 -6.81
CA ARG A 154 -6.46 -4.31 -6.04
C ARG A 154 -7.90 -4.53 -5.67
N TYR A 155 -8.25 -4.18 -4.44
CA TYR A 155 -9.58 -4.30 -3.88
C TYR A 155 -10.06 -2.99 -3.27
N GLU A 156 -11.37 -2.80 -3.27
CA GLU A 156 -12.07 -1.74 -2.54
C GLU A 156 -13.26 -2.31 -1.75
N PRO A 157 -13.65 -1.69 -0.62
CA PRO A 157 -14.85 -2.08 0.12
C PRO A 157 -16.12 -1.94 -0.70
N VAL A 158 -17.03 -2.90 -0.54
CA VAL A 158 -18.42 -2.84 -1.06
C VAL A 158 -19.46 -2.95 0.04
N ASN A 159 -19.03 -3.05 1.31
CA ASN A 159 -19.93 -3.07 2.45
C ASN A 159 -20.46 -1.67 2.78
N GLU A 160 -21.48 -1.62 3.64
CA GLU A 160 -21.97 -0.38 4.25
C GLU A 160 -21.43 -0.29 5.70
N PRO A 161 -20.34 0.47 5.95
CA PRO A 161 -19.62 0.43 7.24
C PRO A 161 -20.50 0.83 8.45
N TYR A 162 -21.54 1.63 8.22
CA TYR A 162 -22.47 2.04 9.26
C TYR A 162 -23.46 0.93 9.67
N LEU A 163 -23.67 -0.07 8.81
CA LEU A 163 -24.54 -1.20 9.10
C LEU A 163 -23.78 -2.34 9.80
N ASP A 164 -22.53 -2.59 9.41
CA ASP A 164 -21.75 -3.74 9.90
C ASP A 164 -20.58 -3.40 10.83
N ASN A 165 -20.27 -2.12 11.02
CA ASN A 165 -19.11 -1.63 11.79
C ASN A 165 -17.74 -2.13 11.30
N CYS A 166 -17.63 -2.51 10.03
CA CYS A 166 -16.39 -2.87 9.37
C CYS A 166 -15.90 -1.72 8.47
N PHE A 167 -14.70 -1.22 8.74
CA PHE A 167 -14.07 -0.16 7.98
C PHE A 167 -12.84 -0.74 7.27
N ILE A 168 -12.97 -1.01 5.98
CA ILE A 168 -11.96 -1.74 5.20
C ILE A 168 -11.22 -0.74 4.33
N SER A 169 -9.88 -0.76 4.36
CA SER A 169 -9.06 0.10 3.51
C SER A 169 -9.08 -0.39 2.05
N THR A 170 -8.72 0.50 1.14
CA THR A 170 -8.43 0.14 -0.25
C THR A 170 -7.03 -0.48 -0.38
N SER A 171 -6.80 -1.26 -1.44
CA SER A 171 -5.44 -1.70 -1.80
C SER A 171 -4.62 -0.55 -2.38
N TYR A 172 -3.33 -0.50 -2.05
CA TYR A 172 -2.38 0.44 -2.63
C TYR A 172 -2.42 0.43 -4.16
N ASP A 173 -2.45 1.62 -4.76
CA ASP A 173 -2.38 1.80 -6.21
C ASP A 173 -0.94 1.72 -6.74
N ALA A 174 -0.77 2.01 -8.02
CA ALA A 174 0.53 1.97 -8.69
C ALA A 174 1.39 3.22 -8.45
N THR A 175 0.85 4.27 -7.81
CA THR A 175 1.56 5.54 -7.64
C THR A 175 2.73 5.41 -6.68
N THR A 176 3.77 6.20 -6.89
CA THR A 176 4.99 6.20 -6.07
C THR A 176 4.96 7.25 -4.95
N HIS A 177 3.77 7.76 -4.62
CA HIS A 177 3.53 8.73 -3.57
C HIS A 177 2.28 8.37 -2.76
N PHE A 178 2.07 9.01 -1.61
CA PHE A 178 1.04 8.58 -0.64
C PHE A 178 -0.29 9.34 -0.72
N GLU A 179 -0.54 10.20 -1.71
CA GLU A 179 -1.73 11.06 -1.73
C GLU A 179 -3.07 10.29 -1.65
N THR A 180 -3.23 9.26 -2.48
CA THR A 180 -4.43 8.40 -2.49
C THR A 180 -4.56 7.59 -1.19
N THR A 181 -3.44 7.10 -0.66
CA THR A 181 -3.39 6.41 0.64
C THR A 181 -3.84 7.33 1.77
N VAL A 182 -3.36 8.58 1.79
CA VAL A 182 -3.76 9.55 2.82
C VAL A 182 -5.24 9.89 2.70
N THR A 183 -5.75 10.06 1.47
CA THR A 183 -7.18 10.25 1.22
C THR A 183 -8.02 9.12 1.82
N ASP A 184 -7.62 7.87 1.60
CA ASP A 184 -8.31 6.70 2.17
C ASP A 184 -8.31 6.71 3.71
N VAL A 185 -7.16 7.02 4.32
CA VAL A 185 -7.03 7.15 5.78
C VAL A 185 -7.95 8.25 6.34
N LEU A 186 -8.01 9.42 5.68
CA LEU A 186 -8.87 10.53 6.11
C LEU A 186 -10.36 10.21 5.98
N ASN A 187 -10.74 9.51 4.91
CA ASN A 187 -12.10 9.04 4.69
C ASN A 187 -12.51 8.04 5.77
N MET A 188 -11.67 7.03 6.03
CA MET A 188 -11.91 6.06 7.09
C MET A 188 -12.01 6.72 8.47
N TYR A 189 -11.11 7.64 8.81
CA TYR A 189 -11.19 8.38 10.07
C TYR A 189 -12.53 9.11 10.21
N THR A 190 -12.99 9.76 9.13
CA THR A 190 -14.26 10.49 9.11
C THR A 190 -15.44 9.55 9.31
N MET A 191 -15.47 8.41 8.62
CA MET A 191 -16.52 7.39 8.78
C MET A 191 -16.55 6.79 10.20
N ILE A 192 -15.38 6.50 10.77
CA ILE A 192 -15.26 5.89 12.11
C ILE A 192 -15.70 6.87 13.20
N THR A 193 -15.30 8.14 13.09
CA THR A 193 -15.43 9.12 14.19
C THR A 193 -16.60 10.09 14.02
N GLY A 194 -17.16 10.20 12.82
CA GLY A 194 -18.14 11.23 12.45
C GLY A 194 -17.56 12.65 12.39
N LYS A 195 -16.23 12.79 12.34
CA LYS A 195 -15.53 14.09 12.39
C LYS A 195 -14.43 14.15 11.34
N TYR A 196 -14.25 15.33 10.74
CA TYR A 196 -13.06 15.61 9.94
C TYR A 196 -11.81 15.63 10.82
N LEU A 197 -10.73 15.00 10.36
CA LEU A 197 -9.45 15.03 11.06
C LEU A 197 -8.94 16.47 11.13
N ARG A 198 -8.68 16.95 12.35
CA ARG A 198 -8.00 18.21 12.60
C ARG A 198 -6.67 17.92 13.27
N LEU A 199 -5.59 18.20 12.57
CA LEU A 199 -4.25 18.07 13.13
C LEU A 199 -4.08 19.12 14.23
N LYS A 200 -3.82 18.65 15.44
CA LYS A 200 -3.39 19.50 16.56
C LYS A 200 -1.90 19.27 16.75
N ILE A 201 -1.14 20.36 16.74
CA ILE A 201 0.25 20.32 17.16
C ILE A 201 0.21 20.29 18.69
N TYR A 202 0.74 19.23 19.26
CA TYR A 202 1.05 19.20 20.69
C TYR A 202 2.51 19.59 20.79
N ASP A 203 2.79 20.77 21.38
CA ASP A 203 4.14 21.11 21.78
C ASP A 203 4.56 20.08 22.84
N VAL A 204 5.66 19.38 22.57
CA VAL A 204 6.31 18.45 23.50
C VAL A 204 7.39 19.20 24.26
#